data_AF-A0A7W8DK89-F1
#
_entry.id   AF-A0A7W8DK89-F1
#
_cell.length_a   1.000
_cell.length_b   1.000
_cell.length_c   1.000
_cell.angle_alpha   90.00
_cell.angle_beta   90.00
_cell.angle_gamma   90.00
#
_symmetry.space_group_name_H-M   'P 1'
#
loop_
_entity.id
_entity.type
_entity.pdbx_description
1 polymer ?
#
loop_
_entity_poly.entity_id
_entity_poly.type
_entity_poly.pdbx_seq_one_letter_code
_entity_poly.pdbx_strand_id
1 'polypeptide(L)'
;MTRHPLSHAAGALALLLALNSCGKQEQPPAASAPAAPAPAPVAAKPAAPAATPAPAPTPAPAPAKSLEAMFSSAPVDLNGFGSDEPVLRADEPKRGVIVISPKDLKHSTQQHWDQYDCNSFNPKRWGRYEVRVTYTLRNTTLGTQFRFAQQPLKKTLMATSQPKCAIYGTVYVEKPMTYPFSIFTAATGTEPGFEVHEVAFVPAPEGPAPVQAADGSIVLEASSATTWAENMRYEPKSEKNCLGFWTSEDDFAEWDFEVTKPGRYKVTVVHGCGTGNEGSQVAVKVGGQELNFTVKDTGGFQKWSEESVGEVDIKAPGKMRLVIDPVSKAKSAVLDVSKVVLKPVS
;
A
#
# COMPACT_ATOMS: atom_id res chain seq x y z
N MET A 1 61.47 7.64 16.66
CA MET A 1 62.64 7.05 15.98
C MET A 1 62.12 5.74 15.40
N THR A 2 61.96 5.51 14.11
CA THR A 2 62.82 5.80 12.95
C THR A 2 61.92 5.84 11.70
N ARG A 3 62.18 6.78 10.81
CA ARG A 3 61.57 6.91 9.48
C ARG A 3 62.22 5.90 8.52
N HIS A 4 61.45 5.34 7.60
CA HIS A 4 61.94 5.06 6.24
C HIS A 4 60.82 5.28 5.21
N PRO A 5 61.08 6.05 4.14
CA PRO A 5 60.14 6.31 3.04
C PRO A 5 60.46 5.42 1.84
N LEU A 6 59.50 5.26 0.92
CA LEU A 6 59.78 4.90 -0.47
C LEU A 6 58.75 5.56 -1.39
N SER A 7 59.24 6.46 -2.23
CA SER A 7 58.54 7.13 -3.31
C SER A 7 58.40 6.18 -4.51
N HIS A 8 57.32 6.29 -5.27
CA HIS A 8 57.34 6.01 -6.71
C HIS A 8 56.60 7.12 -7.43
N ALA A 9 57.25 7.61 -8.49
CA ALA A 9 56.90 8.77 -9.26
C ALA A 9 56.17 8.40 -10.56
N ALA A 10 55.47 9.41 -11.08
CA ALA A 10 55.30 9.76 -12.49
C ALA A 10 54.51 8.82 -13.42
N GLY A 11 53.46 9.38 -14.01
CA GLY A 11 52.75 8.83 -15.16
C GLY A 11 51.61 9.74 -15.60
N ALA A 12 51.94 10.93 -16.09
CA ALA A 12 51.00 11.82 -16.75
C ALA A 12 50.70 11.28 -18.16
N LEU A 13 49.42 11.16 -18.51
CA LEU A 13 49.00 11.04 -19.91
C LEU A 13 47.73 11.88 -20.11
N ALA A 14 47.96 13.12 -20.54
CA ALA A 14 46.94 13.96 -21.14
C ALA A 14 46.74 13.49 -22.58
N LEU A 15 45.49 13.20 -22.96
CA LEU A 15 45.11 13.04 -24.36
C LEU A 15 44.01 14.06 -24.67
N LEU A 16 44.43 15.17 -25.26
CA LEU A 16 43.60 16.11 -25.99
C LEU A 16 43.22 15.48 -27.33
N LEU A 17 41.92 15.32 -27.59
CA LEU A 17 41.41 15.31 -28.96
C LEU A 17 40.41 16.46 -29.11
N ALA A 18 40.89 17.51 -29.76
CA ALA A 18 40.08 18.54 -30.38
C ALA A 18 39.69 18.07 -31.78
N LEU A 19 38.40 18.13 -32.11
CA LEU A 19 37.93 18.20 -33.49
C LEU A 19 36.99 19.39 -33.62
N ASN A 20 37.46 20.38 -34.36
CA ASN A 20 36.69 21.49 -34.91
C ASN A 20 35.62 20.96 -35.87
N SER A 21 34.40 21.47 -35.75
CA SER A 21 33.56 21.70 -36.93
C SER A 21 32.82 23.02 -36.77
N CYS A 22 33.06 23.89 -37.75
CA CYS A 22 32.52 25.22 -37.88
C CYS A 22 31.03 25.21 -38.26
N GLY A 23 30.30 26.16 -37.66
CA GLY A 23 29.49 27.11 -38.42
C GLY A 23 28.12 26.65 -38.93
N LYS A 24 27.07 27.00 -38.18
CA LYS A 24 26.16 28.10 -38.55
C LYS A 24 25.13 28.33 -37.45
N GLN A 25 25.28 29.44 -36.73
CA GLN A 25 24.14 30.13 -36.16
C GLN A 25 23.49 30.93 -37.28
N GLU A 26 22.19 30.76 -37.49
CA GLU A 26 21.37 31.82 -38.08
C GLU A 26 20.06 31.91 -37.30
N GLN A 27 19.91 33.07 -36.68
CA GLN A 27 18.83 33.52 -35.83
C GLN A 27 17.60 33.85 -36.70
N PRO A 28 16.37 33.66 -36.21
CA PRO A 28 15.15 33.83 -37.00
C PRO A 28 14.87 35.31 -37.30
N PRO A 29 14.33 35.64 -38.50
CA PRO A 29 13.84 36.99 -38.73
C PRO A 29 12.43 37.18 -38.12
N ALA A 30 12.39 38.15 -37.22
CA ALA A 30 11.34 39.15 -37.00
C ALA A 30 9.91 38.69 -36.65
N ALA A 31 9.59 38.86 -35.37
CA ALA A 31 8.26 39.24 -34.92
C ALA A 31 7.79 40.52 -35.64
N SER A 32 6.57 40.50 -36.15
CA SER A 32 5.79 41.71 -36.39
C SER A 32 4.92 41.95 -35.16
N ALA A 33 5.04 43.14 -34.58
CA ALA A 33 4.15 43.68 -33.55
C ALA A 33 3.25 44.77 -34.17
N PRO A 34 2.31 45.36 -33.43
CA PRO A 34 0.90 44.98 -33.36
C PRO A 34 -0.01 45.97 -34.11
N ALA A 35 -1.14 45.51 -34.63
CA ALA A 35 -2.22 46.42 -35.00
C ALA A 35 -3.07 46.75 -33.76
N ALA A 36 -3.11 48.02 -33.39
CA ALA A 36 -4.06 48.62 -32.45
C ALA A 36 -5.09 49.47 -33.24
N PRO A 37 -6.14 50.06 -32.63
CA PRO A 37 -7.05 49.59 -31.59
C PRO A 37 -8.52 49.58 -32.10
N ALA A 38 -9.45 49.06 -31.29
CA ALA A 38 -10.89 49.18 -31.52
C ALA A 38 -11.39 50.64 -31.43
N PRO A 39 -12.39 51.06 -32.21
CA PRO A 39 -13.17 52.25 -31.90
C PRO A 39 -14.36 51.90 -30.99
N ALA A 40 -14.41 52.57 -29.84
CA ALA A 40 -15.59 52.66 -28.97
C ALA A 40 -16.35 53.99 -29.25
N PRO A 41 -17.43 54.32 -28.53
CA PRO A 41 -18.82 54.15 -28.94
C PRO A 41 -19.51 55.49 -29.27
N VAL A 42 -20.59 55.46 -30.08
CA VAL A 42 -21.48 56.62 -30.25
C VAL A 42 -22.60 56.56 -29.22
N ALA A 43 -22.70 57.64 -28.44
CA ALA A 43 -23.69 57.86 -27.40
C ALA A 43 -25.08 58.24 -27.95
N ALA A 44 -26.13 57.73 -27.31
CA ALA A 44 -27.45 58.35 -27.29
C ALA A 44 -27.89 58.57 -25.84
N LYS A 45 -28.40 59.77 -25.56
CA LYS A 45 -28.88 60.33 -24.28
C LYS A 45 -30.40 60.02 -24.11
N PRO A 46 -31.10 60.39 -23.01
CA PRO A 46 -31.56 59.48 -21.95
C PRO A 46 -33.09 59.41 -21.80
N ALA A 47 -33.61 58.37 -21.15
CA ALA A 47 -34.97 58.37 -20.58
C ALA A 47 -34.93 57.97 -19.09
N ALA A 48 -35.74 58.67 -18.30
CA ALA A 48 -35.82 58.66 -16.84
C ALA A 48 -36.69 57.48 -16.28
N PRO A 49 -37.01 57.42 -14.97
CA PRO A 49 -36.28 56.67 -13.95
C PRO A 49 -36.98 55.38 -13.48
N ALA A 50 -36.12 54.48 -12.97
CA ALA A 50 -36.32 53.31 -12.10
C ALA A 50 -37.74 52.83 -11.75
N ALA A 51 -38.03 51.59 -12.14
CA ALA A 51 -38.88 50.68 -11.38
C ALA A 51 -37.98 49.66 -10.64
N THR A 52 -38.22 49.49 -9.35
CA THR A 52 -37.52 48.58 -8.44
C THR A 52 -37.54 47.13 -8.98
N PRO A 53 -36.41 46.41 -9.06
CA PRO A 53 -36.43 44.98 -9.35
C PRO A 53 -37.04 44.22 -8.15
N ALA A 54 -38.00 43.35 -8.42
CA ALA A 54 -38.46 42.35 -7.46
C ALA A 54 -37.29 41.43 -7.05
N PRO A 55 -37.23 40.94 -5.80
CA PRO A 55 -36.18 40.03 -5.38
C PRO A 55 -36.23 38.73 -6.19
N ALA A 56 -35.07 38.30 -6.70
CA ALA A 56 -34.92 37.01 -7.37
C ALA A 56 -35.29 35.87 -6.42
N PRO A 57 -35.95 34.79 -6.90
CA PRO A 57 -36.26 33.64 -6.07
C PRO A 57 -34.96 32.97 -5.62
N THR A 58 -34.88 32.68 -4.33
CA THR A 58 -33.80 31.92 -3.71
C THR A 58 -33.62 30.58 -4.45
N PRO A 59 -32.38 30.14 -4.76
CA PRO A 59 -32.17 28.81 -5.33
C PRO A 59 -32.74 27.77 -4.37
N ALA A 60 -33.66 26.94 -4.87
CA ALA A 60 -34.15 25.79 -4.13
C ALA A 60 -32.96 24.90 -3.73
N PRO A 61 -32.93 24.35 -2.49
CA PRO A 61 -31.88 23.44 -2.10
C PRO A 61 -31.87 22.23 -3.03
N ALA A 62 -30.67 21.83 -3.46
CA ALA A 62 -30.46 20.65 -4.28
C ALA A 62 -31.16 19.44 -3.64
N PRO A 63 -31.85 18.58 -4.41
CA PRO A 63 -32.56 17.44 -3.84
C PRO A 63 -31.57 16.56 -3.08
N ALA A 64 -31.87 16.29 -1.82
CA ALA A 64 -31.15 15.32 -1.02
C ALA A 64 -31.08 14.00 -1.80
N LYS A 65 -29.87 13.44 -1.95
CA LYS A 65 -29.70 12.07 -2.47
C LYS A 65 -30.66 11.17 -1.69
N SER A 66 -31.48 10.39 -2.40
CA SER A 66 -32.45 9.50 -1.77
C SER A 66 -31.75 8.56 -0.79
N LEU A 67 -32.31 8.41 0.40
CA LEU A 67 -31.82 7.49 1.44
C LEU A 67 -31.68 6.05 0.91
N GLU A 68 -32.45 5.67 -0.10
CA GLU A 68 -32.34 4.37 -0.80
C GLU A 68 -31.01 4.17 -1.51
N ALA A 69 -30.37 5.22 -2.02
CA ALA A 69 -29.04 5.11 -2.63
C ALA A 69 -27.91 4.94 -1.61
N MET A 70 -28.18 5.14 -0.31
CA MET A 70 -27.20 4.94 0.76
C MET A 70 -27.10 3.47 1.20
N PHE A 71 -28.13 2.67 0.92
CA PHE A 71 -28.10 1.23 1.08
C PHE A 71 -27.79 0.59 -0.27
N SER A 72 -26.53 0.71 -0.71
CA SER A 72 -26.01 -0.18 -1.75
C SER A 72 -26.32 -1.62 -1.34
N SER A 73 -26.87 -2.42 -2.25
CA SER A 73 -27.33 -3.80 -2.06
C SER A 73 -26.17 -4.79 -1.84
N ALA A 74 -25.16 -4.40 -1.08
CA ALA A 74 -24.17 -5.32 -0.56
C ALA A 74 -24.93 -6.41 0.22
N PRO A 75 -24.72 -7.70 -0.10
CA PRO A 75 -25.37 -8.77 0.64
C PRO A 75 -25.05 -8.60 2.13
N VAL A 76 -26.09 -8.56 2.95
CA VAL A 76 -25.94 -8.52 4.40
C VAL A 76 -25.26 -9.82 4.82
N ASP A 77 -24.06 -9.71 5.39
CA ASP A 77 -23.38 -10.86 5.98
C ASP A 77 -24.10 -11.27 7.27
N LEU A 78 -25.04 -12.20 7.14
CA LEU A 78 -25.79 -12.75 8.26
C LEU A 78 -24.91 -13.60 9.20
N ASN A 79 -23.71 -14.02 8.78
CA ASN A 79 -22.77 -14.75 9.62
C ASN A 79 -21.95 -13.83 10.54
N GLY A 80 -21.94 -12.52 10.25
CA GLY A 80 -21.28 -11.49 11.05
C GLY A 80 -22.11 -10.95 12.22
N PHE A 81 -23.38 -11.35 12.35
CA PHE A 81 -24.28 -10.81 13.38
C PHE A 81 -23.77 -11.16 14.80
N GLY A 82 -23.45 -10.12 15.59
CA GLY A 82 -22.86 -10.28 16.94
C GLY A 82 -21.36 -10.59 16.95
N SER A 83 -20.65 -10.42 15.82
CA SER A 83 -19.21 -10.57 15.72
C SER A 83 -18.51 -9.21 15.74
N ASP A 84 -17.49 -9.05 16.58
CA ASP A 84 -16.60 -7.87 16.56
C ASP A 84 -15.47 -8.02 15.52
N GLU A 85 -15.53 -9.05 14.67
CA GLU A 85 -14.54 -9.27 13.63
C GLU A 85 -14.68 -8.21 12.53
N PRO A 86 -13.58 -7.61 12.06
CA PRO A 86 -13.64 -6.71 10.94
C PRO A 86 -14.13 -7.45 9.69
N VAL A 87 -14.97 -6.78 8.92
CA VAL A 87 -15.43 -7.31 7.62
C VAL A 87 -14.22 -7.44 6.69
N LEU A 88 -13.94 -8.67 6.27
CA LEU A 88 -12.89 -8.95 5.30
C LEU A 88 -13.29 -8.38 3.94
N ARG A 89 -12.32 -7.78 3.24
CA ARG A 89 -12.55 -7.26 1.90
C ARG A 89 -12.68 -8.40 0.89
N ALA A 90 -13.64 -8.30 -0.02
CA ALA A 90 -13.89 -9.32 -1.03
C ALA A 90 -12.78 -9.42 -2.09
N ASP A 91 -12.04 -8.33 -2.31
CA ASP A 91 -10.97 -8.21 -3.30
C ASP A 91 -9.58 -8.49 -2.71
N GLU A 92 -9.49 -9.19 -1.58
CA GLU A 92 -8.21 -9.45 -0.91
C GLU A 92 -7.28 -10.29 -1.80
N PRO A 93 -6.04 -9.83 -2.05
CA PRO A 93 -5.07 -10.57 -2.81
C PRO A 93 -4.66 -11.87 -2.11
N LYS A 94 -4.27 -12.85 -2.91
CA LYS A 94 -3.81 -14.16 -2.40
C LYS A 94 -2.29 -14.28 -2.37
N ARG A 95 -1.58 -13.35 -3.00
CA ARG A 95 -0.13 -13.47 -3.18
C ARG A 95 0.60 -13.24 -1.85
N GLY A 96 1.44 -14.19 -1.46
CA GLY A 96 2.11 -14.16 -0.16
C GLY A 96 1.25 -14.66 1.01
N VAL A 97 -0.02 -15.01 0.78
CA VAL A 97 -0.85 -15.70 1.78
C VAL A 97 -0.41 -17.15 1.89
N ILE A 98 -0.14 -17.60 3.11
CA ILE A 98 0.23 -18.98 3.38
C ILE A 98 -0.95 -19.66 4.06
N VAL A 99 -1.47 -20.71 3.44
CA VAL A 99 -2.64 -21.46 3.92
C VAL A 99 -2.22 -22.82 4.43
N ILE A 100 -2.60 -23.15 5.66
CA ILE A 100 -2.45 -24.46 6.27
C ILE A 100 -3.79 -25.16 6.28
N SER A 101 -3.85 -26.30 5.60
CA SER A 101 -5.06 -27.11 5.49
C SER A 101 -5.23 -28.01 6.72
N PRO A 102 -6.44 -28.52 7.00
CA PRO A 102 -6.69 -29.38 8.15
C PRO A 102 -5.85 -30.66 8.15
N LYS A 103 -5.51 -31.18 6.96
CA LYS A 103 -4.61 -32.34 6.79
C LYS A 103 -3.19 -32.11 7.32
N ASP A 104 -2.76 -30.86 7.42
CA ASP A 104 -1.45 -30.45 7.90
C ASP A 104 -1.46 -30.17 9.42
N LEU A 105 -2.64 -30.28 10.05
CA LEU A 105 -2.84 -30.15 11.49
C LEU A 105 -2.99 -31.54 12.12
N LYS A 106 -2.06 -31.87 13.02
CA LYS A 106 -2.18 -33.07 13.85
C LYS A 106 -3.00 -32.75 15.08
N HIS A 107 -4.21 -33.30 15.16
CA HIS A 107 -5.04 -33.21 16.35
C HIS A 107 -4.61 -34.24 17.41
N SER A 108 -4.50 -33.81 18.66
CA SER A 108 -4.35 -34.67 19.83
C SER A 108 -5.21 -34.17 20.99
N THR A 109 -5.94 -35.09 21.62
CA THR A 109 -6.73 -34.82 22.82
C THR A 109 -5.89 -35.13 24.05
N GLN A 110 -5.73 -34.14 24.92
CA GLN A 110 -5.06 -34.25 26.22
C GLN A 110 -6.10 -34.30 27.34
N GLN A 111 -5.66 -34.56 28.58
CA GLN A 111 -6.56 -34.75 29.72
C GLN A 111 -7.48 -33.53 30.00
N HIS A 112 -7.06 -32.32 29.64
CA HIS A 112 -7.80 -31.08 29.91
C HIS A 112 -7.94 -30.12 28.70
N TRP A 113 -7.30 -30.43 27.57
CA TRP A 113 -7.34 -29.58 26.38
C TRP A 113 -7.20 -30.40 25.10
N ASP A 114 -7.64 -29.84 23.99
CA ASP A 114 -7.32 -30.34 22.66
C ASP A 114 -6.21 -29.48 22.04
N GLN A 115 -5.36 -30.10 21.22
CA GLN A 115 -4.21 -29.47 20.60
C GLN A 115 -4.13 -29.82 19.12
N TYR A 116 -3.94 -28.80 18.28
CA TYR A 116 -3.78 -28.90 16.83
C TYR A 116 -2.40 -28.38 16.44
N ASP A 117 -1.49 -29.29 16.06
CA ASP A 117 -0.10 -28.95 15.77
C ASP A 117 0.20 -28.92 14.27
N CYS A 118 0.88 -27.86 13.83
CA CYS A 118 1.47 -27.77 12.49
C CYS A 118 3.00 -27.74 12.62
N ASN A 119 3.69 -28.62 11.89
CA ASN A 119 5.16 -28.65 11.81
C ASN A 119 5.67 -28.34 10.39
N SER A 120 4.79 -28.00 9.45
CA SER A 120 5.11 -27.81 8.03
C SER A 120 5.07 -26.34 7.56
N PHE A 121 4.71 -25.40 8.42
CA PHE A 121 4.68 -23.97 8.07
C PHE A 121 6.10 -23.45 7.78
N ASN A 122 6.35 -23.11 6.51
CA ASN A 122 7.67 -22.71 6.01
C ASN A 122 7.58 -21.48 5.10
N PRO A 123 7.53 -20.26 5.67
CA PRO A 123 7.41 -19.02 4.91
C PRO A 123 8.69 -18.71 4.12
N LYS A 124 8.54 -18.34 2.84
CA LYS A 124 9.63 -17.82 2.00
C LYS A 124 10.07 -16.41 2.42
N ARG A 125 9.11 -15.59 2.85
CA ARG A 125 9.27 -14.18 3.22
C ARG A 125 9.22 -14.02 4.74
N TRP A 126 10.27 -13.43 5.31
CA TRP A 126 10.25 -12.90 6.68
C TRP A 126 9.43 -11.60 6.76
N GLY A 127 8.92 -11.28 7.95
CA GLY A 127 8.06 -10.12 8.19
C GLY A 127 6.79 -10.49 8.96
N ARG A 128 5.88 -9.53 9.04
CA ARG A 128 4.61 -9.69 9.79
C ARG A 128 3.53 -10.37 8.96
N TYR A 129 2.75 -11.22 9.65
CA TYR A 129 1.54 -11.85 9.12
C TYR A 129 0.40 -11.74 10.14
N GLU A 130 -0.81 -11.46 9.66
CA GLU A 130 -2.06 -11.64 10.39
C GLU A 130 -2.46 -13.12 10.36
N VAL A 131 -2.81 -13.67 11.52
CA VAL A 131 -3.24 -15.06 11.67
C VAL A 131 -4.76 -15.10 11.69
N ARG A 132 -5.31 -15.84 10.73
CA ARG A 132 -6.74 -16.10 10.57
C ARG A 132 -7.02 -17.58 10.71
N VAL A 133 -8.06 -17.93 11.45
CA VAL A 133 -8.52 -19.32 11.58
C VAL A 133 -9.96 -19.38 11.11
N THR A 134 -10.21 -20.19 10.08
CA THR A 134 -11.55 -20.52 9.62
C THR A 134 -12.00 -21.80 10.32
N TYR A 135 -13.16 -21.75 10.98
CA TYR A 135 -13.62 -22.84 11.84
C TYR A 135 -15.15 -23.02 11.83
N THR A 136 -15.60 -24.17 12.30
CA THR A 136 -16.98 -24.40 12.78
C THR A 136 -16.93 -24.75 14.27
N LEU A 137 -17.97 -24.36 15.01
CA LEU A 137 -18.05 -24.56 16.45
C LEU A 137 -19.49 -24.86 16.87
N ARG A 138 -19.71 -26.01 17.51
CA ARG A 138 -21.01 -26.41 18.06
C ARG A 138 -21.30 -25.76 19.42
N ASN A 139 -20.27 -25.59 20.25
CA ASN A 139 -20.40 -25.01 21.59
C ASN A 139 -20.68 -23.50 21.49
N THR A 140 -21.45 -22.94 22.44
CA THR A 140 -21.81 -21.51 22.43
C THR A 140 -20.60 -20.60 22.30
N THR A 141 -19.54 -20.88 23.06
CA THR A 141 -18.24 -20.21 22.96
C THR A 141 -17.11 -21.19 23.25
N LEU A 142 -15.90 -20.85 22.78
CA LEU A 142 -14.69 -21.62 23.09
C LEU A 142 -13.49 -20.70 23.23
N GLY A 143 -12.84 -20.74 24.39
CA GLY A 143 -11.56 -20.10 24.60
C GLY A 143 -10.45 -20.87 23.88
N THR A 144 -9.68 -20.17 23.05
CA THR A 144 -8.59 -20.75 22.28
C THR A 144 -7.31 -19.93 22.42
N GLN A 145 -6.18 -20.59 22.22
CA GLN A 145 -4.87 -19.98 22.23
C GLN A 145 -4.06 -20.51 21.05
N PHE A 146 -3.74 -19.63 20.10
CA PHE A 146 -2.78 -19.89 19.05
C PHE A 146 -1.37 -19.58 19.58
N ARG A 147 -0.41 -20.48 19.42
CA ARG A 147 0.99 -20.24 19.79
C ARG A 147 1.87 -20.39 18.57
N PHE A 148 2.55 -19.30 18.22
CA PHE A 148 3.57 -19.28 17.19
C PHE A 148 4.92 -19.08 17.87
N ALA A 149 5.78 -20.09 17.83
CA ALA A 149 6.96 -20.15 18.68
C ALA A 149 6.61 -19.85 20.16
N GLN A 150 7.13 -18.76 20.74
CA GLN A 150 6.85 -18.37 22.12
C GLN A 150 5.67 -17.39 22.28
N GLN A 151 5.15 -16.83 21.18
CA GLN A 151 4.10 -15.80 21.22
C GLN A 151 2.71 -16.43 21.32
N PRO A 152 1.95 -16.18 22.40
CA PRO A 152 0.56 -16.61 22.50
C PRO A 152 -0.40 -15.53 21.99
N LEU A 153 -1.35 -15.92 21.14
CA LEU A 153 -2.50 -15.12 20.71
C LEU A 153 -3.78 -15.81 21.22
N LYS A 154 -4.55 -15.11 22.06
CA LYS A 154 -5.78 -15.66 22.66
C LYS A 154 -7.00 -15.17 21.88
N LYS A 155 -7.98 -16.04 21.69
CA LYS A 155 -9.24 -15.70 21.05
C LYS A 155 -10.40 -16.49 21.66
N THR A 156 -11.51 -15.83 21.91
CA THR A 156 -12.78 -16.50 22.23
C THR A 156 -13.57 -16.63 20.94
N LEU A 157 -13.86 -17.87 20.55
CA LEU A 157 -14.64 -18.21 19.37
C LEU A 157 -16.11 -18.33 19.75
N MET A 158 -16.99 -18.08 18.79
CA MET A 158 -18.45 -18.14 18.94
C MET A 158 -19.01 -19.30 18.13
N ALA A 159 -20.12 -19.89 18.58
CA ALA A 159 -20.79 -20.96 17.86
C ALA A 159 -21.06 -20.58 16.41
N THR A 160 -20.81 -21.51 15.49
CA THR A 160 -21.13 -21.37 14.08
C THR A 160 -21.27 -22.73 13.41
N SER A 161 -22.39 -22.93 12.70
CA SER A 161 -22.65 -24.13 11.90
C SER A 161 -22.07 -24.03 10.47
N GLN A 162 -21.65 -22.83 10.06
CA GLN A 162 -20.96 -22.56 8.79
C GLN A 162 -19.52 -22.12 9.05
N PRO A 163 -18.58 -22.33 8.10
CA PRO A 163 -17.22 -21.85 8.24
C PRO A 163 -17.18 -20.34 8.53
N LYS A 164 -16.60 -19.96 9.66
CA LYS A 164 -16.41 -18.57 10.10
C LYS A 164 -14.93 -18.29 10.29
N CYS A 165 -14.47 -17.16 9.79
CA CYS A 165 -13.09 -16.70 9.98
C CYS A 165 -12.97 -15.85 11.25
N ALA A 166 -11.99 -16.16 12.10
CA ALA A 166 -11.61 -15.35 13.26
C ALA A 166 -10.16 -14.85 13.10
N ILE A 167 -9.92 -13.58 13.44
CA ILE A 167 -8.58 -12.97 13.43
C ILE A 167 -7.97 -13.06 14.82
N TYR A 168 -6.85 -13.74 14.96
CA TYR A 168 -6.15 -13.94 16.24
C TYR A 168 -5.20 -12.78 16.58
N GLY A 169 -4.81 -11.99 15.58
CA GLY A 169 -3.79 -10.96 15.69
C GLY A 169 -2.62 -11.22 14.74
N THR A 170 -1.45 -10.71 15.07
CA THR A 170 -0.27 -10.81 14.19
C THR A 170 0.89 -11.56 14.83
N VAL A 171 1.68 -12.21 13.97
CA VAL A 171 2.95 -12.86 14.33
C VAL A 171 4.06 -12.33 13.44
N TYR A 172 5.29 -12.48 13.90
CA TYR A 172 6.48 -12.09 13.13
C TYR A 172 7.31 -13.31 12.75
N VAL A 173 7.63 -13.44 11.47
CA VAL A 173 8.59 -14.41 10.95
C VAL A 173 9.94 -13.72 10.88
N GLU A 174 10.89 -14.12 11.70
CA GLU A 174 12.22 -13.49 11.76
C GLU A 174 13.12 -13.86 10.58
N LYS A 175 13.01 -15.08 10.06
CA LYS A 175 13.81 -15.57 8.94
C LYS A 175 13.09 -16.69 8.18
N PRO A 176 13.39 -16.92 6.90
CA PRO A 176 12.81 -18.04 6.15
C PRO A 176 13.29 -19.39 6.71
N MET A 177 12.43 -20.06 7.48
CA MET A 177 12.65 -21.41 8.00
C MET A 177 11.31 -22.03 8.37
N THR A 178 11.30 -23.32 8.71
CA THR A 178 10.11 -23.98 9.25
C THR A 178 9.85 -23.52 10.69
N TYR A 179 8.64 -23.01 10.95
CA TYR A 179 8.18 -22.68 12.32
C TYR A 179 7.02 -23.61 12.71
N PRO A 180 7.10 -24.30 13.85
CA PRO A 180 5.94 -24.98 14.39
C PRO A 180 4.98 -23.97 15.01
N PHE A 181 3.68 -24.28 14.93
CA PHE A 181 2.65 -23.60 15.71
C PHE A 181 1.62 -24.59 16.23
N SER A 182 0.88 -24.17 17.25
CA SER A 182 -0.17 -24.96 17.86
C SER A 182 -1.41 -24.12 18.13
N ILE A 183 -2.60 -24.71 17.97
CA ILE A 183 -3.85 -24.17 18.52
C ILE A 183 -4.23 -25.02 19.72
N PHE A 184 -4.43 -24.38 20.87
CA PHE A 184 -4.92 -25.02 22.09
C PHE A 184 -6.37 -24.60 22.32
N THR A 185 -7.22 -25.56 22.67
CA THR A 185 -8.62 -25.30 23.04
C THR A 185 -8.95 -26.04 24.33
N ALA A 186 -9.87 -25.51 25.13
CA ALA A 186 -10.45 -26.31 26.22
C ALA A 186 -11.06 -27.60 25.65
N ALA A 187 -10.98 -28.71 26.38
CA ALA A 187 -11.55 -29.99 25.93
C ALA A 187 -13.05 -29.82 25.65
N THR A 188 -13.49 -30.22 24.45
CA THR A 188 -14.90 -30.05 24.02
C THR A 188 -15.80 -31.24 24.38
N GLY A 189 -15.28 -32.23 25.11
CA GLY A 189 -15.98 -33.47 25.45
C GLY A 189 -15.60 -34.60 24.50
N THR A 190 -16.45 -35.64 24.41
CA THR A 190 -16.18 -36.86 23.61
C THR A 190 -16.40 -36.68 22.10
N GLU A 191 -17.08 -35.62 21.67
CA GLU A 191 -17.31 -35.30 20.25
C GLU A 191 -16.59 -33.99 19.91
N PRO A 192 -15.88 -33.90 18.78
CA PRO A 192 -15.19 -32.67 18.38
C PRO A 192 -16.22 -31.57 18.14
N GLY A 193 -16.37 -30.67 19.12
CA GLY A 193 -17.25 -29.52 19.02
C GLY A 193 -16.64 -28.41 18.16
N PHE A 194 -15.33 -28.45 17.93
CA PHE A 194 -14.53 -27.46 17.20
C PHE A 194 -13.81 -28.13 16.03
N GLU A 195 -13.96 -27.58 14.83
CA GLU A 195 -13.27 -28.05 13.63
C GLU A 195 -12.55 -26.87 12.98
N VAL A 196 -11.26 -27.06 12.68
CA VAL A 196 -10.47 -26.09 11.90
C VAL A 196 -10.57 -26.46 10.43
N HIS A 197 -11.03 -25.52 9.61
CA HIS A 197 -11.08 -25.64 8.14
C HIS A 197 -9.84 -25.04 7.48
N GLU A 198 -9.28 -23.99 8.06
CA GLU A 198 -8.13 -23.29 7.49
C GLU A 198 -7.39 -22.49 8.57
N VAL A 199 -6.06 -22.45 8.49
CA VAL A 199 -5.25 -21.41 9.16
C VAL A 199 -4.50 -20.63 8.09
N ALA A 200 -4.82 -19.35 7.93
CA ALA A 200 -4.19 -18.47 6.96
C ALA A 200 -3.26 -17.47 7.65
N PHE A 201 -2.08 -17.28 7.07
CA PHE A 201 -1.12 -16.24 7.42
C PHE A 201 -1.12 -15.22 6.29
N VAL A 202 -1.78 -14.10 6.52
CA VAL A 202 -1.96 -13.02 5.54
C VAL A 202 -0.88 -11.96 5.75
N PRO A 203 -0.13 -11.52 4.72
CA PRO A 203 0.85 -10.43 4.90
C PRO A 203 0.23 -9.21 5.59
N ALA A 204 0.96 -8.61 6.53
CA ALA A 204 0.48 -7.48 7.31
C ALA A 204 1.57 -6.39 7.43
N PRO A 205 1.19 -5.11 7.62
CA PRO A 205 2.13 -4.01 7.76
C PRO A 205 2.89 -4.08 9.08
N GLU A 206 4.14 -3.60 9.07
CA GLU A 206 5.04 -3.65 10.25
C GLU A 206 5.00 -2.37 11.10
N GLY A 207 4.70 -1.24 10.47
CA GLY A 207 4.55 0.08 11.07
C GLY A 207 3.09 0.46 11.35
N PRO A 208 2.86 1.64 11.94
CA PRO A 208 1.52 2.19 12.16
C PRO A 208 0.86 2.58 10.83
N ALA A 209 -0.48 2.63 10.82
CA ALA A 209 -1.22 3.14 9.67
C ALA A 209 -0.86 4.63 9.40
N PRO A 210 -0.77 5.04 8.13
CA PRO A 210 -0.55 6.44 7.77
C PRO A 210 -1.67 7.35 8.28
N VAL A 211 -1.30 8.56 8.71
CA VAL A 211 -2.23 9.58 9.20
C VAL A 211 -2.06 10.85 8.38
N GLN A 212 -3.18 11.44 7.97
CA GLN A 212 -3.15 12.73 7.28
C GLN A 212 -2.73 13.86 8.22
N ALA A 213 -1.70 14.59 7.83
CA ALA A 213 -1.16 15.71 8.57
C ALA A 213 -2.10 16.95 8.52
N ALA A 214 -1.84 17.91 9.40
CA ALA A 214 -2.63 19.13 9.48
C ALA A 214 -2.58 19.98 8.20
N ASP A 215 -1.49 19.94 7.45
CA ASP A 215 -1.36 20.60 6.13
C ASP A 215 -2.05 19.83 4.99
N GLY A 216 -2.66 18.68 5.30
CA GLY A 216 -3.33 17.79 4.35
C GLY A 216 -2.41 16.74 3.74
N SER A 217 -1.09 16.81 3.93
CA SER A 217 -0.16 15.81 3.39
C SER A 217 -0.33 14.44 4.03
N ILE A 218 -0.01 13.39 3.28
CA ILE A 218 -0.04 11.99 3.72
C ILE A 218 1.28 11.35 3.31
N VAL A 219 1.98 10.76 4.28
CA VAL A 219 3.21 10.02 4.05
C VAL A 219 2.95 8.53 4.27
N LEU A 220 3.10 7.76 3.20
CA LEU A 220 2.91 6.32 3.15
C LEU A 220 4.30 5.66 3.26
N GLU A 221 4.78 5.45 4.49
CA GLU A 221 6.09 4.87 4.76
C GLU A 221 6.14 3.38 4.37
N ALA A 222 7.29 2.87 3.92
CA ALA A 222 7.46 1.45 3.59
C ALA A 222 7.05 0.51 4.73
N SER A 223 7.29 0.89 5.98
CA SER A 223 6.91 0.10 7.17
C SER A 223 5.40 -0.13 7.26
N SER A 224 4.60 0.83 6.78
CA SER A 224 3.13 0.81 6.87
C SER A 224 2.47 0.07 5.70
N ALA A 225 3.24 -0.49 4.77
CA ALA A 225 2.71 -1.20 3.61
C ALA A 225 2.39 -2.67 3.93
N THR A 226 1.30 -3.18 3.37
CA THR A 226 1.11 -4.62 3.18
C THR A 226 1.81 -5.03 1.89
N THR A 227 2.65 -6.07 1.96
CA THR A 227 3.40 -6.59 0.80
C THR A 227 2.78 -7.90 0.32
N TRP A 228 2.04 -7.86 -0.79
CA TRP A 228 1.43 -9.03 -1.41
C TRP A 228 2.46 -9.69 -2.33
N ALA A 229 3.35 -10.47 -1.72
CA ALA A 229 4.59 -10.90 -2.36
C ALA A 229 5.12 -12.23 -1.82
N GLU A 230 5.96 -12.90 -2.62
CA GLU A 230 6.71 -14.07 -2.16
C GLU A 230 8.08 -13.72 -1.57
N ASN A 231 8.70 -12.61 -2.01
CA ASN A 231 10.05 -12.21 -1.62
C ASN A 231 10.17 -10.74 -1.19
N MET A 232 9.43 -9.83 -1.84
CA MET A 232 9.40 -8.42 -1.47
C MET A 232 8.92 -8.27 -0.02
N ARG A 233 9.60 -7.43 0.76
CA ARG A 233 9.20 -7.11 2.13
C ARG A 233 9.71 -5.75 2.55
N TYR A 234 9.25 -5.29 3.71
CA TYR A 234 9.86 -4.19 4.42
C TYR A 234 11.24 -4.59 4.98
N GLU A 235 12.24 -3.74 4.76
CA GLU A 235 13.59 -3.88 5.29
C GLU A 235 13.84 -2.83 6.40
N PRO A 236 13.69 -3.19 7.69
CA PRO A 236 13.58 -2.23 8.80
C PRO A 236 14.90 -1.57 9.20
N LYS A 237 16.04 -1.99 8.63
CA LYS A 237 17.34 -1.39 8.96
C LYS A 237 17.34 0.08 8.53
N SER A 238 17.82 0.99 9.37
CA SER A 238 17.77 2.44 9.15
C SER A 238 18.40 2.89 7.84
N GLU A 239 19.46 2.22 7.39
CA GLU A 239 20.15 2.50 6.14
C GLU A 239 19.37 2.04 4.90
N LYS A 240 18.34 1.20 5.08
CA LYS A 240 17.44 0.71 4.04
C LYS A 240 16.07 1.39 4.15
N ASN A 241 15.32 1.08 5.22
CA ASN A 241 13.97 1.59 5.47
C ASN A 241 13.11 1.69 4.20
N CYS A 242 12.99 0.56 3.50
CA CYS A 242 12.35 0.46 2.20
C CYS A 242 11.58 -0.86 2.04
N LEU A 243 10.69 -0.90 1.06
CA LEU A 243 10.25 -2.12 0.43
C LEU A 243 11.35 -2.57 -0.52
N GLY A 244 12.02 -3.65 -0.17
CA GLY A 244 13.14 -4.20 -0.93
C GLY A 244 12.88 -5.64 -1.37
N PHE A 245 13.85 -6.23 -2.06
CA PHE A 245 13.75 -7.58 -2.65
C PHE A 245 12.62 -7.74 -3.68
N TRP A 246 12.23 -6.64 -4.31
CA TRP A 246 11.19 -6.61 -5.33
C TRP A 246 11.70 -7.16 -6.66
N THR A 247 11.54 -8.46 -6.85
CA THR A 247 12.14 -9.22 -7.96
C THR A 247 11.11 -9.89 -8.87
N SER A 248 9.82 -9.82 -8.53
CA SER A 248 8.72 -10.36 -9.32
C SER A 248 7.78 -9.23 -9.71
N GLU A 249 7.31 -9.23 -10.96
CA GLU A 249 6.30 -8.27 -11.44
C GLU A 249 4.90 -8.56 -10.88
N ASP A 250 4.64 -9.80 -10.48
CA ASP A 250 3.41 -10.17 -9.76
C ASP A 250 3.36 -9.64 -8.31
N ASP A 251 4.48 -9.23 -7.73
CA ASP A 251 4.53 -8.70 -6.35
C ASP A 251 4.08 -7.24 -6.36
N PHE A 252 3.28 -6.83 -5.38
CA PHE A 252 2.86 -5.44 -5.22
C PHE A 252 2.68 -5.06 -3.75
N ALA A 253 2.61 -3.76 -3.48
CA ALA A 253 2.40 -3.24 -2.12
C ALA A 253 1.21 -2.29 -2.07
N GLU A 254 0.54 -2.27 -0.92
CA GLU A 254 -0.57 -1.36 -0.69
C GLU A 254 -0.50 -0.71 0.70
N TRP A 255 -1.10 0.46 0.81
CA TRP A 255 -1.27 1.20 2.05
C TRP A 255 -2.74 1.51 2.26
N ASP A 256 -3.25 1.19 3.43
CA ASP A 256 -4.58 1.60 3.90
C ASP A 256 -4.44 2.85 4.78
N PHE A 257 -5.22 3.88 4.48
CA PHE A 257 -5.18 5.15 5.21
C PHE A 257 -6.54 5.85 5.16
N GLU A 258 -6.71 6.89 5.96
CA GLU A 258 -7.93 7.71 5.95
C GLU A 258 -7.62 9.12 5.44
N VAL A 259 -8.47 9.60 4.53
CA VAL A 259 -8.44 10.99 4.05
C VAL A 259 -9.52 11.77 4.79
N THR A 260 -9.14 12.82 5.50
CA THR A 260 -10.06 13.73 6.18
C THR A 260 -10.27 15.04 5.40
N LYS A 261 -9.29 15.42 4.56
CA LYS A 261 -9.33 16.61 3.70
C LYS A 261 -9.32 16.15 2.23
N PRO A 262 -10.47 16.02 1.56
CA PRO A 262 -10.48 15.75 0.12
C PRO A 262 -9.85 16.91 -0.66
N GLY A 263 -9.40 16.64 -1.88
CA GLY A 263 -8.77 17.61 -2.75
C GLY A 263 -7.86 16.95 -3.78
N ARG A 264 -7.12 17.78 -4.51
CA ARG A 264 -6.12 17.31 -5.46
C ARG A 264 -4.79 17.11 -4.75
N TYR A 265 -4.13 15.99 -5.04
CA TYR A 265 -2.87 15.60 -4.45
C TYR A 265 -1.82 15.35 -5.53
N LYS A 266 -0.67 16.01 -5.41
CA LYS A 266 0.55 15.59 -6.10
C LYS A 266 1.06 14.31 -5.44
N VAL A 267 1.34 13.30 -6.25
CA VAL A 267 1.89 12.02 -5.82
C VAL A 267 3.37 11.96 -6.17
N THR A 268 4.20 11.66 -5.17
CA THR A 268 5.65 11.46 -5.32
C THR A 268 6.03 10.10 -4.77
N VAL A 269 6.79 9.32 -5.53
CA VAL A 269 7.40 8.07 -5.05
C VAL A 269 8.85 8.34 -4.73
N VAL A 270 9.30 7.97 -3.53
CA VAL A 270 10.71 8.01 -3.14
C VAL A 270 11.29 6.62 -3.34
N HIS A 271 12.09 6.44 -4.39
CA HIS A 271 12.60 5.13 -4.79
C HIS A 271 14.12 5.08 -4.91
N GLY A 272 14.64 3.85 -4.88
CA GLY A 272 16.02 3.52 -5.20
C GLY A 272 16.06 2.48 -6.31
N CYS A 273 17.01 2.60 -7.22
CA CYS A 273 17.24 1.63 -8.29
C CYS A 273 18.74 1.49 -8.50
N GLY A 274 19.25 0.26 -8.44
CA GLY A 274 20.64 -0.02 -8.77
C GLY A 274 20.90 0.13 -10.27
N THR A 275 22.05 0.70 -10.63
CA THR A 275 22.50 0.86 -12.01
C THR A 275 22.38 -0.44 -12.80
N GLY A 276 21.75 -0.36 -13.97
CA GLY A 276 21.45 -1.50 -14.84
C GLY A 276 20.16 -2.23 -14.50
N ASN A 277 19.33 -1.73 -13.58
CA ASN A 277 17.98 -2.24 -13.29
C ASN A 277 16.85 -1.27 -13.68
N GLU A 278 17.17 -0.10 -14.24
CA GLU A 278 16.20 0.90 -14.68
C GLU A 278 15.33 0.43 -15.84
N GLY A 279 14.23 1.15 -16.07
CA GLY A 279 13.32 0.92 -17.20
C GLY A 279 12.07 0.10 -16.89
N SER A 280 11.91 -0.42 -15.67
CA SER A 280 10.66 -1.05 -15.24
C SER A 280 9.52 -0.03 -15.26
N GLN A 281 8.33 -0.44 -15.72
CA GLN A 281 7.12 0.39 -15.67
C GLN A 281 6.32 0.05 -14.42
N VAL A 282 5.92 1.06 -13.66
CA VAL A 282 5.19 0.88 -12.39
C VAL A 282 3.98 1.82 -12.36
N ALA A 283 2.85 1.28 -11.89
CA ALA A 283 1.60 1.99 -11.70
C ALA A 283 1.39 2.32 -10.22
N VAL A 284 0.99 3.55 -9.93
CA VAL A 284 0.45 3.98 -8.64
C VAL A 284 -1.05 4.16 -8.79
N LYS A 285 -1.84 3.39 -8.03
CA LYS A 285 -3.29 3.31 -8.14
C LYS A 285 -3.96 3.78 -6.85
N VAL A 286 -4.89 4.73 -6.94
CA VAL A 286 -5.68 5.20 -5.78
C VAL A 286 -7.01 5.79 -6.24
N GLY A 287 -8.10 5.44 -5.56
CA GLY A 287 -9.43 5.99 -5.85
C GLY A 287 -9.89 5.78 -7.31
N GLY A 288 -9.53 4.64 -7.92
CA GLY A 288 -9.84 4.32 -9.32
C GLY A 288 -8.99 5.07 -10.36
N GLN A 289 -8.01 5.86 -9.93
CA GLN A 289 -7.05 6.55 -10.80
C GLN A 289 -5.74 5.75 -10.86
N GLU A 290 -5.04 5.83 -11.98
CA GLU A 290 -3.77 5.16 -12.21
C GLU A 290 -2.74 6.17 -12.77
N LEU A 291 -1.56 6.22 -12.16
CA LEU A 291 -0.43 7.04 -12.58
C LEU A 291 0.76 6.12 -12.87
N ASN A 292 1.26 6.14 -14.11
CA ASN A 292 2.36 5.29 -14.55
C ASN A 292 3.67 6.08 -14.56
N PHE A 293 4.77 5.44 -14.14
CA PHE A 293 6.11 6.01 -14.25
C PHE A 293 7.14 4.94 -14.64
N THR A 294 8.23 5.41 -15.25
CA THR A 294 9.40 4.58 -15.57
C THR A 294 10.42 4.70 -14.45
N VAL A 295 10.87 3.57 -13.90
CA VAL A 295 11.91 3.54 -12.87
C VAL A 295 13.23 4.04 -13.47
N LYS A 296 13.80 5.07 -12.84
CA LYS A 296 15.10 5.65 -13.21
C LYS A 296 16.22 5.11 -12.33
N ASP A 297 17.42 4.97 -12.89
CA ASP A 297 18.64 4.68 -12.13
C ASP A 297 18.90 5.79 -11.11
N THR A 298 19.17 5.42 -9.87
CA THR A 298 19.48 6.34 -8.78
C THR A 298 20.94 6.22 -8.31
N GLY A 299 21.73 5.34 -8.94
CA GLY A 299 23.11 5.03 -8.56
C GLY A 299 23.22 4.00 -7.44
N GLY A 300 22.13 3.31 -7.09
CA GLY A 300 22.10 2.28 -6.06
C GLY A 300 20.73 2.11 -5.40
N PHE A 301 20.40 0.90 -4.94
CA PHE A 301 19.12 0.60 -4.28
C PHE A 301 18.86 1.42 -2.99
N GLN A 302 19.92 1.92 -2.33
CA GLN A 302 19.83 2.78 -1.15
C GLN A 302 20.16 4.26 -1.46
N LYS A 303 20.18 4.62 -2.75
CA LYS A 303 20.30 6.01 -3.19
C LYS A 303 18.90 6.48 -3.56
N TRP A 304 18.29 7.25 -2.68
CA TRP A 304 16.91 7.68 -2.84
C TRP A 304 16.79 8.84 -3.82
N SER A 305 15.82 8.75 -4.72
CA SER A 305 15.39 9.83 -5.60
C SER A 305 13.88 10.02 -5.52
N GLU A 306 13.41 11.23 -5.80
CA GLU A 306 11.99 11.54 -5.84
C GLU A 306 11.49 11.52 -7.29
N GLU A 307 10.53 10.65 -7.57
CA GLU A 307 9.81 10.63 -8.83
C GLU A 307 8.41 11.23 -8.64
N SER A 308 8.15 12.36 -9.30
CA SER A 308 6.82 12.98 -9.34
C SER A 308 5.96 12.24 -10.36
N VAL A 309 5.09 11.34 -9.91
CA VAL A 309 4.32 10.46 -10.80
C VAL A 309 3.06 11.11 -11.38
N GLY A 310 2.59 12.20 -10.79
CA GLY A 310 1.44 12.96 -11.28
C GLY A 310 0.55 13.50 -10.17
N GLU A 311 -0.72 13.74 -10.50
CA GLU A 311 -1.74 14.24 -9.57
C GLU A 311 -2.97 13.31 -9.55
N VAL A 312 -3.60 13.17 -8.39
CA VAL A 312 -4.86 12.46 -8.21
C VAL A 312 -5.89 13.36 -7.55
N ASP A 313 -7.17 13.19 -7.89
CA ASP A 313 -8.29 13.92 -7.29
C ASP A 313 -9.05 13.01 -6.30
N ILE A 314 -9.06 13.38 -5.02
CA ILE A 314 -9.80 12.66 -3.98
C ILE A 314 -11.03 13.48 -3.62
N LYS A 315 -12.21 13.02 -4.06
CA LYS A 315 -13.44 13.81 -4.05
C LYS A 315 -14.17 13.88 -2.71
N ALA A 316 -13.92 12.91 -1.83
CA ALA A 316 -14.61 12.79 -0.55
C ALA A 316 -13.66 12.24 0.53
N PRO A 317 -13.88 12.59 1.80
CA PRO A 317 -13.16 11.95 2.90
C PRO A 317 -13.54 10.47 3.02
N GLY A 318 -12.68 9.68 3.64
CA GLY A 318 -12.92 8.27 3.95
C GLY A 318 -11.67 7.39 3.84
N LYS A 319 -11.88 6.09 4.09
CA LYS A 319 -10.84 5.06 3.97
C LYS A 319 -10.44 4.89 2.51
N MET A 320 -9.15 4.97 2.26
CA MET A 320 -8.54 4.86 0.94
C MET A 320 -7.46 3.79 0.97
N ARG A 321 -7.19 3.25 -0.22
CA ARG A 321 -6.07 2.36 -0.48
C ARG A 321 -5.26 2.90 -1.64
N LEU A 322 -3.95 3.00 -1.44
CA LEU A 322 -3.00 3.24 -2.52
C LEU A 322 -2.24 1.94 -2.79
N VAL A 323 -2.14 1.56 -4.05
CA VAL A 323 -1.40 0.40 -4.51
C VAL A 323 -0.24 0.86 -5.40
N ILE A 324 0.95 0.29 -5.19
CA ILE A 324 2.06 0.39 -6.14
C ILE A 324 2.31 -1.00 -6.75
N ASP A 325 2.20 -1.07 -8.07
CA ASP A 325 2.03 -2.32 -8.82
C ASP A 325 2.88 -2.29 -10.10
N PRO A 326 3.76 -3.28 -10.36
CA PRO A 326 4.56 -3.31 -11.57
C PRO A 326 3.68 -3.58 -12.79
N VAL A 327 3.86 -2.78 -13.84
CA VAL A 327 3.28 -3.06 -15.17
C VAL A 327 4.21 -3.97 -15.97
N SER A 328 5.52 -3.78 -15.81
CA SER A 328 6.54 -4.67 -16.37
C SER A 328 7.86 -4.54 -15.62
N LYS A 329 8.61 -5.64 -15.54
CA LYS A 329 9.98 -5.63 -14.99
C LYS A 329 11.02 -5.63 -16.11
N ALA A 330 11.88 -4.62 -16.14
CA ALA A 330 12.91 -4.51 -17.19
C ALA A 330 14.11 -5.45 -17.00
N LYS A 331 14.51 -5.70 -15.75
CA LYS A 331 15.78 -6.35 -15.39
C LYS A 331 15.60 -7.30 -14.20
N SER A 332 16.60 -7.40 -13.33
CA SER A 332 16.59 -8.34 -12.20
C SER A 332 15.63 -7.91 -11.08
N ALA A 333 15.52 -6.61 -10.83
CA ALA A 333 14.64 -6.02 -9.82
C ALA A 333 13.73 -4.94 -10.42
N VAL A 334 12.62 -4.64 -9.75
CA VAL A 334 11.69 -3.57 -10.15
C VAL A 334 12.20 -2.22 -9.65
N LEU A 335 12.24 -2.03 -8.33
CA LEU A 335 12.77 -0.87 -7.59
C LEU A 335 12.73 -1.17 -6.07
N ASP A 336 13.43 -0.38 -5.28
CA ASP A 336 13.20 -0.27 -3.83
C ASP A 336 12.33 0.98 -3.56
N VAL A 337 11.35 0.89 -2.67
CA VAL A 337 10.46 2.02 -2.33
C VAL A 337 10.63 2.41 -0.87
N SER A 338 11.08 3.63 -0.60
CA SER A 338 11.16 4.15 0.78
C SER A 338 9.79 4.62 1.27
N LYS A 339 9.08 5.40 0.44
CA LYS A 339 7.75 5.93 0.77
C LYS A 339 7.04 6.47 -0.46
N VAL A 340 5.72 6.63 -0.34
CA VAL A 340 4.90 7.42 -1.27
C VAL A 340 4.35 8.63 -0.52
N VAL A 341 4.38 9.81 -1.14
CA VAL A 341 3.92 11.06 -0.53
C VAL A 341 2.78 11.63 -1.36
N LEU A 342 1.65 11.90 -0.72
CA LEU A 342 0.55 12.67 -1.29
C LEU A 342 0.58 14.06 -0.66
N LYS A 343 0.81 15.09 -1.47
CA LYS A 343 0.83 16.48 -1.01
C LYS A 343 -0.29 17.28 -1.69
N PRO A 344 -1.14 18.02 -0.96
CA PRO A 344 -2.16 18.86 -1.58
C PRO A 344 -1.58 19.79 -2.64
N VAL A 345 -2.25 19.89 -3.79
CA VAL A 345 -1.98 20.90 -4.81
C VAL A 345 -2.67 22.18 -4.36
N SER A 346 -1.89 23.22 -4.14
CA SER A 346 -2.35 24.56 -3.75
C SER A 346 -3.17 25.25 -4.82
#